data_AF-A0A950V6W1-F1
#
_entry.id   AF-A0A950V6W1-F1
#
_cell.length_a   1.000
_cell.length_b   1.000
_cell.length_c   1.000
_cell.angle_alpha   90.00
_cell.angle_beta   90.00
_cell.angle_gamma   90.00
#
_symmetry.space_group_name_H-M   'P 1'
#
loop_
_entity.id
_entity.type
_entity.pdbx_description
1 polymer ?
#
loop_
_entity_poly.entity_id
_entity_poly.type
_entity_poly.pdbx_seq_one_letter_code
_entity_poly.pdbx_strand_id
1 'polypeptide(L)'
;MTDNQNVTLSLPRGLLRRIKRLAVDRDTSISSLMTEALTRLANEARRYSAAHSRSLAALRSAGSLGTGGRRTWSRDELHRAVSQRRNWL
;
A
#
# COMPACT_ATOMS: atom_id res chain seq x y z
N MET A 1 25.84 4.54 5.65
CA MET A 1 25.49 5.91 6.09
C MET A 1 24.23 6.29 5.34
N THR A 2 23.15 6.65 6.04
CA THR A 2 21.95 7.19 5.38
C THR A 2 22.29 8.56 4.84
N ASP A 3 22.30 8.71 3.51
CA ASP A 3 22.50 10.00 2.85
C ASP A 3 21.19 10.79 2.94
N ASN A 4 21.22 11.88 3.72
CA ASN A 4 20.07 12.75 3.95
C ASN A 4 20.32 14.09 3.25
N GLN A 5 19.40 14.48 2.38
CA GLN A 5 19.43 15.78 1.70
C GLN A 5 18.51 16.78 2.40
N ASN A 6 19.03 17.96 2.73
CA ASN A 6 18.28 19.01 3.41
C ASN A 6 17.34 19.74 2.42
N VAL A 7 16.10 19.98 2.85
CA VAL A 7 15.08 20.69 2.06
C VAL A 7 14.48 21.80 2.91
N THR A 8 14.39 23.01 2.37
CA THR A 8 13.72 24.15 3.01
C THR A 8 12.29 24.26 2.48
N LEU A 9 11.32 24.32 3.39
CA LEU A 9 9.90 24.42 3.06
C LEU A 9 9.29 25.70 3.62
N SER A 10 8.61 26.46 2.76
CA SER A 10 7.79 27.60 3.18
C SER A 10 6.39 27.12 3.54
N LEU A 11 6.02 27.21 4.82
CA LEU A 11 4.72 26.78 5.34
C LEU A 11 3.93 27.97 5.91
N PRO A 12 2.60 27.98 5.79
CA PRO A 12 1.76 28.95 6.48
C PRO A 12 2.04 28.95 7.99
N ARG A 13 2.16 30.14 8.60
CA ARG A 13 2.50 30.27 10.02
C ARG A 13 1.57 29.48 10.95
N GLY A 14 0.26 29.48 10.64
CA GLY A 14 -0.74 28.72 11.40
C GLY A 14 -0.52 27.21 11.35
N LEU A 15 -0.14 26.69 10.18
CA LEU A 15 0.18 25.27 10.01
C LEU A 15 1.44 24.89 10.80
N LEU A 16 2.49 25.70 10.72
CA LEU A 16 3.73 25.45 11.47
C LEU A 16 3.49 25.41 12.99
N ARG A 17 2.61 26.29 13.51
CA ARG A 17 2.23 26.27 14.94
C ARG A 17 1.51 24.98 15.34
N ARG A 18 0.60 24.48 14.50
CA ARG A 18 -0.10 23.21 14.74
C ARG A 18 0.85 22.02 14.71
N ILE A 19 1.75 21.96 13.73
CA ILE A 19 2.74 20.88 13.63
C ILE A 19 3.69 20.90 14.83
N LYS A 20 4.13 22.08 15.29
CA LYS A 20 4.96 22.21 16.49
C LYS A 20 4.28 21.59 17.72
N ARG A 21 3.00 21.90 17.95
CA ARG A 21 2.26 21.33 19.07
C ARG A 21 2.15 19.82 18.95
N LEU A 22 1.79 19.32 17.77
CA LEU A 22 1.69 17.88 17.50
C LEU A 22 3.02 17.14 17.74
N ALA A 23 4.14 17.76 17.39
CA ALA A 23 5.47 17.20 17.61
C ALA A 23 5.76 17.05 19.12
N VAL A 24 5.43 18.07 19.91
CA VAL A 24 5.54 18.04 21.38
C VAL A 24 4.62 16.97 21.96
N ASP A 25 3.34 16.93 21.54
CA ASP A 25 2.35 15.97 22.04
C ASP A 25 2.75 14.50 21.76
N ARG A 26 3.60 14.27 20.75
CA ARG A 26 4.08 12.95 20.33
C ARG A 26 5.54 12.66 20.72
N ASP A 27 6.16 13.53 21.51
CA ASP A 27 7.57 13.44 21.91
C ASP A 27 8.51 13.21 20.71
N THR A 28 8.32 14.00 19.65
CA THR A 28 9.07 13.86 18.39
C THR A 28 9.43 15.21 17.80
N SER A 29 10.23 15.21 16.74
CA SER A 29 10.62 16.44 16.03
C SER A 29 9.72 16.72 14.83
N ILE A 30 9.66 18.00 14.42
CA ILE A 30 8.96 18.41 13.19
C ILE A 30 9.56 17.67 11.99
N SER A 31 10.89 17.58 11.89
CA SER A 31 11.58 16.88 10.81
C SER A 31 11.17 15.41 10.76
N SER A 32 11.09 14.73 11.91
CA SER A 32 10.63 13.35 11.99
C SER A 32 9.18 13.19 11.48
N LEU A 33 8.26 14.05 11.91
CA LEU A 33 6.88 14.05 11.43
C LEU A 33 6.79 14.28 9.91
N MET A 34 7.59 15.21 9.39
CA MET A 34 7.64 15.49 7.95
C MET A 34 8.21 14.31 7.17
N THR A 35 9.30 13.71 7.65
CA THR A 35 9.88 12.50 7.07
C THR A 35 8.86 11.37 7.03
N GLU A 36 8.17 11.10 8.14
CA GLU A 36 7.15 10.04 8.20
C GLU A 36 6.01 10.31 7.19
N ALA A 37 5.51 11.55 7.15
CA ALA A 37 4.44 11.92 6.22
C ALA A 37 4.86 11.77 4.74
N LEU A 38 6.06 12.23 4.39
CA LEU A 38 6.62 12.11 3.05
C LEU A 38 6.90 10.65 2.68
N THR A 39 7.43 9.85 3.61
CA THR A 39 7.64 8.41 3.42
C THR A 39 6.31 7.69 3.18
N ARG A 40 5.26 7.99 3.95
CA ARG A 40 3.93 7.41 3.72
C ARG A 40 3.42 7.77 2.33
N LEU A 41 3.49 9.05 1.94
CA LEU A 41 3.04 9.50 0.62
C LEU A 41 3.78 8.80 -0.52
N ALA A 42 5.11 8.69 -0.43
CA ALA A 42 5.94 8.01 -1.42
C ALA A 42 5.63 6.50 -1.50
N ASN A 43 5.41 5.87 -0.35
CA ASN A 43 5.07 4.45 -0.27
C ASN A 43 3.67 4.17 -0.81
N GLU A 44 2.68 5.02 -0.54
CA GLU A 44 1.31 4.93 -1.08
C GLU A 44 1.35 4.90 -2.61
N ALA A 45 2.04 5.88 -3.20
CA ALA A 45 2.21 6.00 -4.65
C ALA A 45 2.89 4.76 -5.25
N ARG A 46 3.94 4.24 -4.58
CA ARG A 46 4.64 3.03 -5.03
C ARG A 46 3.77 1.78 -4.92
N ARG A 47 3.05 1.59 -3.80
CA ARG A 47 2.17 0.43 -3.60
C ARG A 47 1.06 0.39 -4.64
N TYR A 48 0.41 1.52 -4.89
CA TYR A 48 -0.62 1.63 -5.91
C TYR A 48 -0.08 1.29 -7.29
N SER A 49 1.02 1.95 -7.70
CA SER A 49 1.63 1.71 -9.00
C SER A 49 2.08 0.25 -9.19
N ALA A 50 2.68 -0.35 -8.16
CA ALA A 50 3.09 -1.75 -8.20
C ALA A 50 1.89 -2.71 -8.27
N ALA A 51 0.83 -2.47 -7.48
CA ALA A 51 -0.38 -3.29 -7.51
C ALA A 51 -1.09 -3.19 -8.87
N HIS A 52 -1.19 -1.98 -9.43
CA HIS A 52 -1.74 -1.72 -10.75
C HIS A 52 -0.94 -2.48 -11.83
N SER A 53 0.38 -2.35 -11.80
CA SER A 53 1.27 -3.01 -12.76
C SER A 53 1.18 -4.53 -12.69
N ARG A 54 1.17 -5.11 -11.49
CA ARG A 54 0.97 -6.56 -11.30
C ARG A 54 -0.39 -7.03 -11.80
N SER A 55 -1.44 -6.29 -11.51
CA SER A 55 -2.81 -6.64 -11.94
C SER A 55 -2.91 -6.61 -13.47
N LEU A 56 -2.36 -5.58 -14.10
CA LEU A 56 -2.36 -5.47 -15.56
C LEU A 56 -1.50 -6.54 -16.23
N ALA A 57 -0.34 -6.87 -15.65
CA ALA A 57 0.49 -7.98 -16.11
C ALA A 57 -0.27 -9.32 -16.01
N ALA A 58 -0.93 -9.58 -14.87
CA ALA A 58 -1.73 -10.78 -14.67
C ALA A 58 -2.90 -10.89 -15.66
N LEU A 59 -3.55 -9.77 -16.01
CA LEU A 59 -4.58 -9.75 -17.06
C LEU A 59 -4.01 -10.06 -18.45
N ARG A 60 -2.85 -9.49 -18.78
CA ARG A 60 -2.18 -9.71 -20.09
C ARG A 60 -1.63 -11.12 -20.23
N SER A 61 -1.13 -11.70 -19.15
CA SER A 61 -0.59 -13.07 -19.11
C SER A 61 -1.62 -14.09 -18.61
N ALA A 62 -2.90 -13.72 -18.49
CA ALA A 62 -3.94 -14.64 -18.09
C ALA A 62 -4.09 -15.73 -19.16
N GLY A 63 -3.57 -16.92 -18.88
CA GLY A 63 -3.89 -18.11 -19.65
C GLY A 63 -5.37 -18.48 -19.54
N SER A 64 -5.83 -19.39 -20.38
CA SER A 64 -7.19 -19.92 -20.29
C SER A 64 -7.45 -20.44 -18.87
N LEU A 65 -8.44 -19.89 -18.18
CA LEU A 65 -8.88 -20.36 -16.86
C LEU A 65 -9.65 -21.69 -16.94
N GLY A 66 -9.69 -22.32 -18.12
CA GLY A 66 -10.42 -23.58 -18.36
C GLY A 66 -11.94 -23.44 -18.30
N THR A 67 -12.46 -22.21 -18.16
CA THR A 67 -13.90 -21.94 -18.02
C THR A 67 -14.63 -21.81 -19.35
N GLY A 68 -13.93 -21.47 -20.43
CA GLY A 68 -14.56 -21.16 -21.72
C GLY A 68 -15.64 -20.07 -21.62
N GLY A 69 -15.53 -19.16 -20.64
CA GLY A 69 -16.53 -18.13 -20.35
C GLY A 69 -17.77 -18.64 -19.58
N ARG A 70 -17.81 -19.93 -19.21
CA ARG A 70 -18.90 -20.52 -18.42
C ARG A 70 -18.39 -20.96 -17.06
N ARG A 71 -19.12 -20.55 -16.02
CA ARG A 71 -18.84 -20.99 -14.65
C ARG A 71 -19.45 -22.37 -14.44
N THR A 72 -18.62 -23.36 -14.12
CA THR A 72 -19.05 -24.75 -13.87
C THR A 72 -19.16 -25.11 -12.38
N TRP A 73 -18.70 -24.24 -11.47
CA TRP A 73 -18.67 -24.51 -10.02
C TRP A 73 -19.61 -23.60 -9.24
N SER A 74 -20.27 -24.13 -8.21
CA SER A 74 -20.98 -23.32 -7.22
C SER A 74 -20.01 -22.73 -6.18
N ARG A 75 -20.46 -21.71 -5.42
CA ARG A 75 -19.63 -21.09 -4.37
C ARG A 75 -19.29 -22.11 -3.27
N ASP A 76 -20.25 -22.95 -2.91
CA ASP A 76 -20.13 -23.92 -1.83
C ASP A 76 -19.22 -25.10 -2.21
N GLU A 77 -19.21 -25.50 -3.49
CA GLU A 77 -18.25 -26.45 -4.03
C GLU A 77 -16.83 -25.92 -3.99
N LEU A 78 -16.62 -24.66 -4.42
CA LEU A 78 -15.32 -24.01 -4.38
C LEU A 78 -14.81 -23.90 -2.93
N HIS A 79 -15.68 -23.50 -2.01
CA HIS A 79 -15.33 -23.37 -0.59
C HIS A 79 -14.90 -24.72 0.00
N ARG A 80 -15.65 -25.80 -0.26
CA ARG A 80 -15.29 -27.16 0.17
C ARG A 80 -13.94 -27.61 -0.42
N ALA A 81 -13.70 -27.36 -1.71
CA ALA A 81 -12.44 -27.73 -2.36
C ALA A 81 -11.22 -26.99 -1.76
N VAL A 82 -11.37 -25.71 -1.44
CA VAL A 82 -10.30 -24.92 -0.79
C VAL A 82 -10.03 -25.40 0.63
N SER A 83 -11.08 -25.71 1.41
CA SER A 83 -10.93 -26.27 2.76
C SER A 83 -10.24 -27.63 2.76
N GLN A 84 -10.56 -28.52 1.82
CA GLN A 84 -9.89 -29.81 1.69
C GLN A 84 -8.41 -29.64 1.34
N ARG A 85 -8.07 -28.76 0.38
CA ARG A 85 -6.68 -28.58 -0.06
C ARG A 85 -5.74 -28.03 1.04
N ARG A 86 -6.29 -27.28 2.00
CA ARG A 86 -5.53 -26.74 3.16
C ARG A 86 -5.34 -27.75 4.28
N ASN A 87 -6.07 -28.87 4.28
CA ASN A 87 -6.00 -29.90 5.33
C ASN A 87 -4.96 -31.01 5.02
N TRP A 88 -4.26 -30.89 3.89
CA TRP A 88 -3.23 -31.83 3.42
C TRP A 88 -1.82 -31.22 3.39
N LEU A 89 -1.63 -30.08 4.05
CA LEU A 89 -0.34 -29.41 4.30
C LEU A 89 -0.15 -29.25 5.80
#